data_AF-A0A0L8IFW3-F1
#
_entry.id   AF-A0A0L8IFW3-F1
#
_cell.length_a   1.000
_cell.length_b   1.000
_cell.length_c   1.000
_cell.angle_alpha   90.00
_cell.angle_beta   90.00
_cell.angle_gamma   90.00
#
_symmetry.space_group_name_H-M   'P 1'
#
loop_
_entity.id
_entity.type
_entity.pdbx_description
1 polymer ?
#
loop_
_entity_poly.entity_id
_entity_poly.type
_entity_poly.pdbx_seq_one_letter_code
_entity_poly.pdbx_strand_id
1 'polypeptide(L)'
;MESVTQSSVEQFLQNLLWEKTICDAGGNPMEVFRMKALLFLADNPRRVILQSVHELFDFQQTTEWADTDNKCCRFVFIGRHLDKDILQKNLLTFVAKDEH
;
A
#
# COMPACT_ATOMS: atom_id res chain seq x y z
N MET A 1 15.83 4.95 8.18
CA MET A 1 15.28 4.30 6.97
C MET A 1 13.93 3.80 7.39
N GLU A 2 12.85 4.40 6.90
CA GLU A 2 11.49 3.99 7.23
C GLU A 2 11.30 2.53 6.76
N SER A 3 11.16 1.61 7.71
CA SER A 3 11.03 0.18 7.44
C SER A 3 9.57 -0.15 7.18
N VAL A 4 9.21 -0.47 5.93
CA VAL A 4 7.86 -0.94 5.61
C VAL A 4 7.77 -2.43 5.98
N THR A 5 6.78 -2.80 6.81
CA THR A 5 6.47 -4.21 7.10
C THR A 5 5.15 -4.63 6.45
N GLN A 6 4.94 -5.94 6.31
CA GLN A 6 3.73 -6.48 5.70
C GLN A 6 2.48 -6.06 6.47
N SER A 7 2.57 -6.09 7.81
CA SER A 7 1.44 -5.81 8.69
C SER A 7 0.97 -4.36 8.61
N SER A 8 1.87 -3.37 8.49
CA SER A 8 1.45 -1.97 8.32
C SER A 8 0.74 -1.77 6.97
N VAL A 9 1.16 -2.47 5.91
CA VAL A 9 0.47 -2.43 4.61
C VAL A 9 -0.89 -3.11 4.70
N GLU A 10 -1.00 -4.26 5.37
CA GLU A 10 -2.28 -4.93 5.60
C GLU A 10 -3.26 -4.00 6.33
N GLN A 11 -2.84 -3.37 7.42
CA GLN A 11 -3.67 -2.40 8.16
C GLN A 11 -4.13 -1.24 7.26
N PHE A 12 -3.26 -0.72 6.40
CA PHE A 12 -3.66 0.29 5.41
C PHE A 12 -4.73 -0.22 4.44
N LEU A 13 -4.60 -1.45 3.93
CA LEU A 13 -5.59 -2.06 3.04
C LEU A 13 -6.94 -2.28 3.73
N GLN A 14 -6.94 -2.69 5.00
CA GLN A 14 -8.18 -2.87 5.76
C GLN A 14 -8.94 -1.55 5.87
N ASN A 15 -8.22 -0.46 6.18
CA ASN A 15 -8.80 0.88 6.27
C ASN A 15 -9.33 1.37 4.91
N LEU A 16 -8.59 1.11 3.84
CA LEU A 16 -8.93 1.57 2.50
C LEU A 16 -10.07 0.75 1.86
N LEU A 17 -10.03 -0.58 1.97
CA LEU A 17 -10.94 -1.48 1.27
C LEU A 17 -12.22 -1.77 2.05
N TRP A 18 -12.13 -2.05 3.35
CA TRP A 18 -13.27 -2.47 4.17
C TRP A 18 -13.88 -1.32 4.96
N GLU A 19 -13.06 -0.59 5.71
CA GLU A 19 -13.56 0.49 6.57
C GLU A 19 -13.98 1.73 5.76
N LYS A 20 -13.40 1.90 4.55
CA LYS A 20 -13.60 3.05 3.65
C LYS A 20 -13.45 4.39 4.39
N THR A 21 -12.52 4.44 5.33
CA THR A 21 -12.26 5.60 6.19
C THR A 21 -11.51 6.72 5.46
N ILE A 22 -10.95 6.41 4.28
CA ILE A 22 -10.22 7.36 3.46
C ILE A 22 -11.19 8.01 2.48
N CYS A 23 -11.45 9.30 2.70
CA CYS A 23 -12.25 10.14 1.82
C CYS A 23 -11.37 11.10 1.01
N ASP A 24 -11.89 11.55 -0.13
CA ASP A 24 -11.27 12.61 -0.93
C ASP A 24 -11.44 14.00 -0.27
N ALA A 25 -10.83 15.04 -0.84
CA ALA A 25 -10.94 16.41 -0.36
C ALA A 25 -12.40 16.92 -0.29
N GLY A 26 -13.29 16.38 -1.13
CA GLY A 26 -14.73 16.65 -1.15
C GLY A 26 -15.56 15.82 -0.16
N GLY A 27 -14.93 14.94 0.62
CA GLY A 27 -15.61 14.10 1.62
C GLY A 27 -16.31 12.86 1.06
N ASN A 28 -16.08 12.49 -0.21
CA ASN A 28 -16.60 11.25 -0.76
C ASN A 28 -15.65 10.09 -0.41
N PRO A 29 -16.18 8.91 -0.07
CA PRO A 29 -15.36 7.74 0.17
C PRO A 29 -14.61 7.35 -1.11
N MET A 30 -13.32 7.04 -0.98
CA MET A 30 -12.51 6.55 -2.08
C MET A 30 -12.93 5.13 -2.44
N GLU A 31 -13.16 4.88 -3.73
CA GLU A 31 -13.63 3.58 -4.19
C GLU A 31 -12.56 2.93 -5.06
N VAL A 32 -11.83 1.96 -4.51
CA VAL A 32 -10.76 1.25 -5.22
C VAL A 32 -11.33 0.01 -5.90
N PHE A 33 -11.24 -0.05 -7.23
CA PHE A 33 -11.61 -1.26 -8.00
C PHE A 33 -10.47 -2.24 -8.09
N ARG A 34 -9.26 -1.73 -8.30
CA ARG A 34 -8.07 -2.54 -8.42
C ARG A 34 -6.87 -1.81 -7.86
N MET A 35 -6.04 -2.53 -7.13
CA MET A 35 -4.74 -2.03 -6.71
C MET A 35 -3.64 -3.00 -7.14
N LYS A 36 -2.48 -2.46 -7.45
CA LYS A 36 -1.23 -3.22 -7.50
C LYS A 36 -0.15 -2.45 -6.79
N ALA A 37 0.64 -3.12 -5.97
CA ALA A 37 1.81 -2.54 -5.37
C ALA A 37 3.01 -3.47 -5.47
N LEU A 38 4.17 -2.86 -5.67
CA LEU A 38 5.46 -3.49 -5.47
C LEU A 38 5.98 -3.00 -4.13
N LEU A 39 6.24 -3.93 -3.21
CA LEU A 39 6.67 -3.66 -1.86
C LEU A 39 8.09 -4.16 -1.67
N PHE A 40 8.89 -3.33 -1.01
CA PHE A 40 10.16 -3.72 -0.41
C PHE A 40 9.95 -3.77 1.10
N LEU A 41 9.96 -4.97 1.67
CA LEU A 41 9.73 -5.16 3.10
C LEU A 41 11.08 -5.25 3.81
N ALA A 42 11.23 -4.58 4.96
CA ALA A 42 12.47 -4.65 5.73
C ALA A 42 12.77 -6.08 6.22
N ASP A 43 11.72 -6.85 6.50
CA ASP A 43 11.79 -8.23 6.97
C ASP A 43 12.06 -9.25 5.84
N ASN A 44 11.96 -8.84 4.56
CA ASN A 44 12.10 -9.76 3.44
C ASN A 44 12.96 -9.18 2.30
N PRO A 45 14.10 -9.81 1.95
CA PRO A 45 14.94 -9.35 0.84
C PRO A 45 14.27 -9.51 -0.54
N ARG A 46 13.15 -10.23 -0.64
CA ARG A 46 12.45 -10.51 -1.90
C ARG A 46 11.44 -9.43 -2.26
N ARG A 47 11.19 -9.27 -3.57
CA ARG A 47 10.09 -8.42 -4.06
C ARG A 47 8.76 -9.03 -3.67
N VAL A 48 7.93 -8.27 -2.97
CA VAL A 48 6.55 -8.65 -2.71
C VAL A 48 5.64 -7.85 -3.63
N ILE A 49 4.85 -8.56 -4.43
CA ILE A 49 3.80 -7.95 -5.24
C ILE A 49 2.49 -8.12 -4.47
N LEU A 50 1.86 -7.00 -4.20
CA LEU A 50 0.51 -6.94 -3.66
C LEU A 50 -0.45 -6.64 -4.80
N GLN A 51 -1.54 -7.38 -4.89
CA GLN A 51 -2.61 -7.14 -5.84
C GLN A 51 -3.95 -7.19 -5.13
N SER A 52 -4.82 -6.21 -5.38
CA SER A 52 -6.19 -6.22 -4.87
C SER A 52 -7.19 -6.00 -5.98
N VAL A 53 -8.37 -6.61 -5.80
CA VAL A 53 -9.53 -6.48 -6.68
C VAL A 53 -10.74 -6.33 -5.77
N HIS A 54 -11.40 -5.18 -5.86
CA HIS A 54 -12.42 -4.75 -4.91
C HIS A 54 -11.91 -4.88 -3.47
N GLU A 55 -12.52 -5.73 -2.66
CA GLU A 55 -12.25 -5.90 -1.22
C GLU A 55 -11.24 -7.03 -0.92
N LEU A 56 -10.79 -7.75 -1.95
CA LEU A 56 -9.86 -8.86 -1.80
C LEU A 56 -8.45 -8.40 -2.17
N PHE A 57 -7.46 -8.80 -1.38
CA PHE A 57 -6.06 -8.59 -1.68
C PHE A 57 -5.26 -9.87 -1.48
N ASP A 58 -4.15 -9.97 -2.19
CA ASP A 58 -3.22 -11.09 -2.16
C ASP A 58 -1.77 -10.58 -2.22
N PHE A 59 -0.89 -11.23 -1.46
CA PHE A 59 0.54 -10.96 -1.46
C PHE A 59 1.30 -12.11 -2.10
N GLN A 60 1.99 -11.81 -3.19
CA GLN A 60 2.82 -12.77 -3.90
C GLN A 60 4.28 -12.38 -3.79
N GLN A 61 5.09 -13.26 -3.17
CA GLN A 61 6.53 -13.14 -3.19
C GLN A 61 7.05 -13.54 -4.59
N THR A 62 7.89 -12.71 -5.17
CA THR A 62 8.42 -12.93 -6.53
C THR A 62 9.93 -13.06 -6.51
N THR A 63 10.60 -12.59 -7.56
CA THR A 63 12.05 -12.66 -7.71
C THR A 63 12.76 -11.73 -6.72
N GLU A 64 13.97 -12.11 -6.33
CA GLU A 64 14.85 -11.25 -5.55
C GLU A 64 15.15 -9.94 -6.31
N TRP A 65 15.34 -8.85 -5.56
CA TRP A 65 15.76 -7.57 -6.15
C TRP A 65 17.16 -7.76 -6.76
N ALA A 66 17.28 -7.65 -8.09
CA ALA A 66 18.56 -7.75 -8.78
C ALA A 66 19.51 -6.58 -8.44
N ASP A 67 18.94 -5.45 -8.00
CA ASP A 67 19.66 -4.22 -7.74
C ASP A 67 19.24 -3.68 -6.36
N THR A 68 20.18 -3.68 -5.42
CA THR A 68 19.99 -3.25 -4.03
C THR A 68 19.80 -1.73 -3.89
N ASP A 69 20.05 -0.98 -4.96
CA ASP A 69 20.07 0.49 -4.98
C ASP A 69 18.68 1.13 -5.22
N ASN A 70 17.75 0.39 -5.83
CA ASN A 70 16.40 0.88 -6.14
C ASN A 70 15.31 0.27 -5.24
N LYS A 71 15.56 0.21 -3.93
CA LYS A 71 14.55 -0.19 -2.93
C LYS A 71 13.45 0.86 -2.85
N CYS A 72 12.46 0.74 -3.74
CA CYS A 72 11.31 1.64 -3.76
C CYS A 72 10.00 0.85 -3.77
N CYS A 73 9.09 1.24 -2.88
CA CYS A 73 7.72 0.78 -2.91
C CYS A 73 6.94 1.60 -3.94
N ARG A 74 6.19 0.94 -4.81
CA ARG A 74 5.37 1.60 -5.84
C ARG A 74 3.95 1.07 -5.76
N PHE A 75 2.99 1.96 -5.58
CA PHE A 75 1.57 1.64 -5.53
C PHE A 75 0.85 2.22 -6.74
N VAL A 76 -0.09 1.46 -7.28
CA VAL A 76 -0.97 1.81 -8.39
C VAL A 76 -2.39 1.54 -7.93
N PHE A 77 -3.19 2.59 -7.86
CA PHE A 77 -4.60 2.52 -7.49
C PHE A 77 -5.45 2.85 -8.72
N ILE A 78 -6.52 2.09 -8.93
CA ILE A 78 -7.51 2.29 -10.00
C ILE A 78 -8.88 2.29 -9.35
N GLY A 79 -9.61 3.40 -9.50
CA GLY A 79 -10.80 3.66 -8.69
C GLY A 79 -11.47 4.99 -9.00
N ARG A 80 -12.48 5.34 -8.19
CA ARG A 80 -13.19 6.63 -8.21
C ARG A 80 -12.88 7.44 -6.95
N HIS A 81 -12.93 8.77 -7.10
CA HIS A 81 -12.60 9.75 -6.05
C HIS A 81 -11.22 9.56 -5.42
N LEU A 82 -10.26 8.98 -6.17
CA LEU A 82 -8.90 8.77 -5.67
C LEU A 82 -8.17 10.11 -5.57
N ASP A 83 -7.77 10.48 -4.35
CA ASP A 83 -6.92 11.64 -4.09
C ASP A 83 -5.51 11.19 -3.75
N LYS A 84 -4.55 11.60 -4.60
CA LYS A 84 -3.16 11.17 -4.51
C LYS A 84 -2.49 11.67 -3.23
N ASP A 85 -2.72 12.92 -2.84
CA ASP A 85 -2.07 13.53 -1.69
C ASP A 85 -2.55 12.89 -0.39
N ILE A 86 -3.86 12.63 -0.30
CA ILE A 86 -4.45 11.92 0.84
C ILE A 86 -3.94 10.48 0.91
N LEU A 87 -3.91 9.75 -0.21
CA LEU A 87 -3.37 8.38 -0.25
C LEU A 87 -1.91 8.33 0.17
N GLN A 88 -1.08 9.25 -0.36
CA GLN A 88 0.34 9.31 -0.02
C GLN A 88 0.54 9.63 1.46
N LYS A 89 -0.19 10.60 2.01
CA LYS A 89 -0.11 10.96 3.42
C LYS A 89 -0.55 9.83 4.35
N ASN A 90 -1.63 9.13 4.01
CA ASN A 90 -2.06 7.96 4.77
C ASN A 90 -1.00 6.87 4.72
N LEU A 91 -0.50 6.55 3.53
CA LEU A 91 0.53 5.52 3.36
C LEU A 91 1.79 5.82 4.18
N LEU A 92 2.30 7.05 4.16
CA LEU A 92 3.41 7.48 5.00
C LEU A 92 3.09 7.38 6.49
N THR A 93 1.86 7.73 6.89
CA THR A 93 1.41 7.64 8.30
C THR A 93 1.40 6.20 8.80
N PHE A 94 0.95 5.25 7.97
CA PHE A 94 0.92 3.83 8.33
C PHE A 94 2.32 3.21 8.34
N VAL A 95 3.20 3.61 7.41
CA VAL A 95 4.59 3.18 7.39
C VAL A 95 5.37 3.73 8.59
N ALA A 96 5.13 4.98 9.00
CA ALA A 96 5.79 5.59 10.16
C ALA A 96 5.31 5.04 11.51
N LYS A 97 4.17 4.33 11.55
CA LYS A 97 3.62 3.75 12.79
C LYS A 97 4.38 2.50 13.26
N ASP A 98 5.21 1.90 12.42
CA ASP A 98 5.92 0.64 12.67
C ASP A 98 7.32 0.85 13.30
N GLU A 99 7.55 1.98 13.99
CA GLU A 99 8.79 2.25 14.76
C GLU A 99 8.60 2.06 16.28
N HIS A 100 7.98 0.96 16.72
CA HIS A 100 7.90 0.60 18.14
C HIS A 100 8.28 -0.85 18.44
#